data_AF-A0A843DGL6-F1
#
_entry.id   AF-A0A843DGL6-F1
#
_cell.length_a   1.000
_cell.length_b   1.000
_cell.length_c   1.000
_cell.angle_alpha   90.00
_cell.angle_beta   90.00
_cell.angle_gamma   90.00
#
_symmetry.space_group_name_H-M   'P 1'
#
loop_
_entity.id
_entity.type
_entity.pdbx_description
1 polymer ?
#
loop_
_entity_poly.entity_id
_entity_poly.type
_entity_poly.pdbx_seq_one_letter_code
_entity_poly.pdbx_strand_id
1 'polypeptide(L)'
;MKKKFAILLALFLIAVVCSAGCIDPEDPVDPIDPVDPVDPVDPITPVDPVDPVVPTEEYSVMFMLNYGDAGAYTAETVKAGETVSKPATPTRSGYTFKGWFTAAEGGAAYDFTQPVNADVTLYAQWKKKSSSSSGGSSAP
;
A
#
# COMPACT_ATOMS: atom_id res chain seq x y z
N MET A 1 -36.20 -19.17 -2.96
CA MET A 1 -36.83 -17.84 -2.97
C MET A 1 -35.70 -16.81 -3.12
N LYS A 2 -35.15 -16.59 -4.32
CA LYS A 2 -35.56 -15.56 -5.30
C LYS A 2 -35.93 -14.23 -4.63
N LYS A 3 -35.05 -13.24 -4.74
CA LYS A 3 -35.40 -11.83 -5.04
C LYS A 3 -34.13 -11.07 -5.43
N LYS A 4 -33.86 -11.11 -6.74
CA LYS A 4 -33.06 -10.14 -7.47
C LYS A 4 -33.87 -8.84 -7.51
N PHE A 5 -33.32 -7.72 -7.07
CA PHE A 5 -33.92 -6.41 -7.34
C PHE A 5 -33.16 -5.77 -8.49
N ALA A 6 -33.74 -5.89 -9.68
CA ALA A 6 -33.50 -4.99 -10.79
C ALA A 6 -34.52 -3.85 -10.68
N ILE A 7 -34.06 -2.60 -10.73
CA ILE A 7 -34.90 -1.47 -11.10
C ILE A 7 -34.24 -0.82 -12.30
N LEU A 8 -34.83 -1.12 -13.45
CA LEU A 8 -34.68 -0.43 -14.71
C LEU A 8 -35.64 0.76 -14.69
N LEU A 9 -35.17 1.97 -14.97
CA LEU A 9 -36.02 2.99 -15.54
C LEU A 9 -35.25 3.74 -16.64
N ALA A 10 -35.66 3.44 -17.86
CA ALA A 10 -35.33 4.15 -19.08
C ALA A 10 -36.16 5.44 -19.18
N LEU A 11 -35.68 6.41 -19.97
CA LEU A 11 -36.43 7.14 -21.02
C LEU A 11 -35.53 8.34 -21.45
N PHE A 12 -34.97 8.35 -22.68
CA PHE A 12 -35.61 8.87 -23.92
C PHE A 12 -35.63 10.43 -23.89
N LEU A 13 -35.32 11.23 -24.90
CA LEU A 13 -35.38 11.16 -26.36
C LEU A 13 -34.63 12.39 -26.92
N ILE A 14 -33.90 12.20 -28.02
CA ILE A 14 -34.04 12.92 -29.30
C ILE A 14 -34.19 14.46 -29.24
N ALA A 15 -33.28 15.15 -29.94
CA ALA A 15 -33.66 15.87 -31.16
C ALA A 15 -32.44 16.48 -31.87
N VAL A 16 -32.07 15.85 -32.97
CA VAL A 16 -31.50 16.54 -34.13
C VAL A 16 -32.62 17.44 -34.67
N VAL A 17 -32.43 18.75 -34.62
CA VAL A 17 -33.18 19.72 -35.41
C VAL A 17 -32.19 20.48 -36.28
N CYS A 18 -32.20 20.08 -37.55
CA CYS A 18 -31.82 20.91 -38.68
C CYS A 18 -32.89 21.99 -38.83
N SER A 19 -32.49 23.27 -38.94
CA SER A 19 -33.33 24.31 -39.53
C SER A 19 -32.43 25.41 -40.07
N ALA A 20 -32.51 25.61 -41.38
CA ALA A 20 -31.83 26.64 -42.13
C ALA A 20 -32.19 28.06 -41.63
N GLY A 21 -31.18 28.94 -41.62
CA GLY A 21 -31.28 30.37 -41.30
C GLY A 21 -30.13 30.76 -40.38
N CYS A 22 -29.14 31.56 -40.75
CA CYS A 22 -28.98 32.53 -41.82
C CYS A 22 -27.52 32.45 -42.31
N ILE A 23 -27.28 32.25 -43.61
CA ILE A 23 -26.01 32.69 -44.20
C ILE A 23 -26.14 34.21 -44.29
N ASP A 24 -25.70 34.90 -43.24
CA ASP A 24 -25.25 36.27 -43.40
C ASP A 24 -24.03 36.20 -44.31
N PRO A 25 -23.90 37.06 -45.34
CA PRO A 25 -22.68 37.09 -46.12
C PRO A 25 -21.54 37.43 -45.16
N GLU A 26 -20.70 36.44 -44.86
CA GLU A 26 -19.53 36.65 -44.01
C GLU A 26 -18.74 37.81 -44.61
N ASP A 27 -18.63 38.90 -43.84
CA ASP A 27 -17.81 40.07 -44.16
C ASP A 27 -16.46 39.53 -44.65
N PRO A 28 -15.93 40.00 -45.81
CA PRO A 28 -14.72 39.43 -46.38
C PRO A 28 -13.62 39.47 -45.32
N VAL A 29 -13.21 38.29 -44.87
CA VAL A 29 -12.17 38.16 -43.84
C VAL A 29 -10.96 38.92 -44.36
N ASP A 30 -10.54 39.97 -43.64
CA ASP A 30 -9.34 40.73 -43.97
C ASP A 30 -8.20 39.75 -44.24
N PRO A 31 -7.43 39.93 -45.32
CA PRO A 31 -6.35 39.02 -45.64
C PRO A 31 -5.39 38.96 -44.45
N ILE A 32 -5.32 37.79 -43.82
CA ILE A 32 -4.36 37.50 -42.77
C ILE A 32 -2.95 37.79 -43.30
N ASP A 33 -2.26 38.72 -42.65
CA ASP A 33 -0.86 39.02 -42.92
C ASP A 33 -0.07 37.69 -42.88
N PRO A 34 0.80 37.40 -43.87
CA PRO A 34 1.57 36.16 -43.86
C PRO A 34 2.30 36.00 -42.52
N VAL A 35 1.97 34.93 -41.80
CA VAL A 35 2.73 34.53 -40.62
C VAL A 35 4.19 34.32 -41.04
N ASP A 36 5.10 35.01 -40.35
CA ASP A 36 6.54 34.80 -40.52
C ASP A 36 6.84 33.30 -40.41
N PRO A 37 7.69 32.74 -41.29
CA PRO A 37 8.06 31.34 -41.21
C PRO A 37 8.69 31.06 -39.84
N VAL A 38 8.08 30.14 -39.08
CA VAL A 38 8.69 29.63 -37.86
C VAL A 38 10.02 28.99 -38.22
N ASP A 39 11.10 29.41 -37.56
CA ASP A 39 12.41 28.77 -37.73
C ASP A 39 12.28 27.26 -37.51
N PRO A 40 12.96 26.42 -38.32
CA PRO A 40 12.91 24.99 -38.14
C PRO A 40 13.43 24.65 -36.75
N VAL A 41 12.60 23.98 -35.95
CA VAL A 41 13.02 23.42 -34.66
C VAL A 41 14.19 22.47 -34.91
N ASP A 42 15.29 22.68 -34.18
CA ASP A 42 16.44 21.79 -34.22
C ASP A 42 15.98 20.35 -33.93
N PRO A 43 16.51 19.35 -34.66
CA PRO A 43 16.18 17.95 -34.39
C PRO A 43 16.61 17.61 -32.97
N ILE A 44 15.64 17.21 -32.14
CA ILE A 44 15.92 16.68 -30.81
C ILE A 44 16.90 15.50 -30.95
N THR A 45 17.99 15.52 -30.17
CA THR A 45 18.82 14.32 -30.07
C THR A 45 17.99 13.18 -29.48
N PRO A 46 18.18 11.93 -29.92
CA PRO A 46 17.48 10.79 -29.33
C PRO A 46 17.69 10.84 -27.82
N VAL A 47 16.59 10.85 -27.07
CA VAL A 47 16.61 10.67 -25.63
C VAL A 47 17.25 9.30 -25.38
N ASP A 48 18.28 9.23 -24.54
CA ASP A 48 18.93 7.97 -24.19
C ASP A 48 17.88 6.92 -23.76
N PRO A 49 18.04 5.64 -24.12
CA PRO A 49 17.15 4.59 -23.66
C PRO A 49 17.18 4.57 -22.14
N VAL A 50 16.01 4.75 -21.53
CA VAL A 50 15.80 4.54 -20.10
C VAL A 50 16.36 3.16 -19.72
N ASP A 51 17.31 3.15 -18.78
CA ASP A 51 17.92 1.93 -18.26
C ASP A 51 16.84 0.88 -17.90
N PRO A 52 17.07 -0.41 -18.17
CA PRO A 52 16.13 -1.45 -17.81
C PRO A 52 15.94 -1.43 -16.28
N VAL A 53 14.72 -1.18 -15.84
CA VAL A 53 14.31 -1.35 -14.44
C VAL A 53 14.59 -2.81 -14.06
N VAL A 54 15.65 -3.01 -13.26
CA VAL A 54 15.90 -4.29 -12.60
C VAL A 54 14.68 -4.55 -11.70
N PRO A 55 13.99 -5.72 -11.81
CA PRO A 55 12.88 -6.01 -10.93
C PRO A 55 13.39 -5.96 -9.48
N THR A 56 12.80 -5.06 -8.69
CA THR A 56 13.10 -4.98 -7.27
C THR A 56 12.27 -6.05 -6.58
N GLU A 57 12.92 -7.15 -6.20
CA GLU A 57 12.31 -8.19 -5.37
C GLU A 57 12.06 -7.61 -3.98
N GLU A 58 10.82 -7.74 -3.48
CA GLU A 58 10.41 -7.28 -2.16
C GLU A 58 9.82 -8.44 -1.37
N TYR A 59 10.09 -8.47 -0.07
CA TYR A 59 9.63 -9.50 0.85
C TYR A 59 8.80 -8.90 1.97
N SER A 60 7.80 -9.66 2.40
CA SER A 60 6.90 -9.31 3.49
C SER A 60 7.38 -9.91 4.81
N VAL A 61 7.54 -9.06 5.83
CA VAL A 61 7.82 -9.46 7.21
C VAL A 61 6.57 -9.25 8.05
N MET A 62 5.90 -10.36 8.38
CA MET A 62 4.69 -10.38 9.18
C MET A 62 5.04 -10.58 10.66
N PHE A 63 4.52 -9.73 11.55
CA PHE A 63 4.70 -9.83 12.99
C PHE A 63 3.40 -10.30 13.64
N MET A 64 3.40 -11.45 14.33
CA MET A 64 2.22 -12.04 14.97
C MET A 64 2.32 -11.97 16.51
N LEU A 65 1.27 -11.50 17.17
CA LEU A 65 1.25 -11.39 18.64
C LEU A 65 1.27 -12.75 19.35
N ASN A 66 0.79 -13.82 18.70
CA ASN A 66 0.95 -15.20 19.17
C ASN A 66 0.43 -15.42 20.62
N TYR A 67 -0.76 -14.90 20.92
CA TYR A 67 -1.48 -15.21 22.16
C TYR A 67 -3.00 -15.17 21.96
N GLY A 68 -3.72 -16.16 22.51
CA GLY A 68 -5.19 -16.24 22.34
C GLY A 68 -5.58 -16.16 20.86
N ASP A 69 -6.63 -15.39 20.56
CA ASP A 69 -7.06 -15.05 19.19
C ASP A 69 -6.35 -13.79 18.62
N ALA A 70 -5.25 -13.34 19.23
CA ALA A 70 -4.52 -12.20 18.72
C ALA A 70 -3.83 -12.54 17.39
N GLY A 71 -4.22 -11.83 16.34
CA GLY A 71 -3.70 -12.00 14.99
C GLY A 71 -2.38 -11.25 14.73
N ALA A 72 -2.23 -10.77 13.50
CA ALA A 72 -1.10 -9.94 13.09
C ALA A 72 -1.04 -8.65 13.90
N TYR A 73 0.16 -8.32 14.40
CA TYR A 73 0.50 -7.05 15.03
C TYR A 73 0.71 -5.97 13.97
N THR A 74 1.60 -6.24 13.02
CA THR A 74 1.95 -5.36 11.90
C THR A 74 2.62 -6.20 10.80
N ALA A 75 2.72 -5.64 9.60
CA ALA A 75 3.50 -6.19 8.50
C ALA A 75 4.33 -5.06 7.88
N GLU A 76 5.56 -5.37 7.49
CA GLU A 76 6.42 -4.46 6.73
C GLU A 76 6.93 -5.14 5.47
N THR A 77 7.04 -4.38 4.39
CA THR A 77 7.64 -4.84 3.14
C THR A 77 9.02 -4.22 3.01
N VAL A 78 10.02 -5.04 2.71
CA VAL A 78 11.41 -4.61 2.53
C VAL A 78 11.99 -5.18 1.26
N LYS A 79 12.92 -4.45 0.64
CA LYS A 79 13.62 -4.93 -0.56
C LYS A 79 14.53 -6.11 -0.21
N ALA A 80 14.70 -7.02 -1.16
CA ALA A 80 15.65 -8.12 -1.06
C ALA A 80 17.05 -7.61 -0.70
N GLY A 81 17.65 -8.19 0.33
CA GLY A 81 18.97 -7.79 0.81
C GLY A 81 18.96 -6.62 1.81
N GLU A 82 17.83 -5.95 2.03
CA GLU A 82 17.70 -4.92 3.08
C GLU A 82 17.29 -5.54 4.43
N THR A 83 17.53 -4.81 5.52
CA THR A 83 17.13 -5.22 6.88
C THR A 83 15.79 -4.60 7.25
N VAL A 84 14.95 -5.36 7.96
CA VAL A 84 13.69 -4.84 8.51
C VAL A 84 13.92 -4.14 9.85
N SER A 85 13.23 -3.02 10.06
CA SER A 85 13.28 -2.31 11.35
C SER A 85 12.50 -3.08 12.41
N LYS A 86 12.99 -3.04 13.66
CA LYS A 86 12.28 -3.67 14.77
C LYS A 86 11.00 -2.87 15.07
N PRO A 87 9.82 -3.52 15.16
CA PRO A 87 8.58 -2.81 15.44
C PRO A 87 8.51 -2.35 16.90
N ALA A 88 7.53 -1.50 17.20
CA ALA A 88 7.22 -1.13 18.57
C ALA A 88 7.02 -2.38 19.45
N THR A 89 7.54 -2.34 20.67
CA THR A 89 7.47 -3.50 21.56
C THR A 89 6.03 -3.72 22.02
N PRO A 90 5.40 -4.86 21.71
CA PRO A 90 4.02 -5.09 22.11
C PRO A 90 3.90 -5.31 23.62
N THR A 91 2.73 -5.02 24.17
CA THR A 91 2.45 -5.20 25.61
C THR A 91 1.32 -6.20 25.82
N ARG A 92 1.44 -7.00 26.89
CA ARG A 92 0.43 -7.99 27.29
C ARG A 92 0.32 -8.00 28.82
N SER A 93 -0.90 -7.80 29.34
CA SER A 93 -1.15 -7.78 30.79
C SER A 93 -0.73 -9.09 31.44
N GLY A 94 0.04 -9.02 32.53
CA GLY A 94 0.54 -10.22 33.23
C GLY A 94 1.67 -10.97 32.52
N TYR A 95 2.19 -10.50 31.39
CA TYR A 95 3.30 -11.10 30.67
C TYR A 95 4.42 -10.09 30.36
N THR A 96 5.62 -10.61 30.13
CA THR A 96 6.80 -9.89 29.65
C THR A 96 7.12 -10.39 28.25
N PHE A 97 7.24 -9.47 27.30
CA PHE A 97 7.67 -9.78 25.93
C PHE A 97 9.11 -10.29 25.93
N LYS A 98 9.36 -11.42 25.27
CA LYS A 98 10.68 -12.06 25.18
C LYS A 98 11.43 -11.72 23.91
N GLY A 99 10.72 -11.46 22.82
CA GLY A 99 11.31 -11.25 21.51
C GLY A 99 10.43 -11.80 20.40
N TRP A 100 10.89 -11.58 19.17
CA TRP A 100 10.31 -12.11 17.94
C TRP A 100 11.07 -13.37 17.55
N PHE A 101 10.36 -14.45 17.25
CA PHE A 101 10.91 -15.76 16.94
C PHE A 101 10.37 -16.27 15.61
N THR A 102 11.12 -17.16 14.95
CA THR A 102 10.73 -17.72 13.64
C THR A 102 9.61 -18.75 13.69
N ALA A 103 9.14 -19.12 14.88
CA ALA A 103 8.05 -20.07 15.08
C ALA A 103 7.14 -19.65 16.25
N ALA A 104 5.87 -20.05 16.20
CA ALA A 104 4.88 -19.77 17.24
C ALA A 104 5.28 -20.35 18.61
N GLU A 105 5.88 -21.54 18.62
CA GLU A 105 6.42 -22.16 19.82
C GLU A 105 7.86 -22.62 19.54
N GLY A 106 8.80 -22.22 20.40
CA GLY A 106 10.23 -22.50 20.19
C GLY A 106 10.83 -21.69 19.03
N GLY A 107 11.71 -22.32 18.24
CA GLY A 107 12.44 -21.65 17.18
C GLY A 107 13.59 -20.77 17.67
N ALA A 108 14.22 -20.06 16.74
CA ALA A 108 15.32 -19.15 17.02
C ALA A 108 14.78 -17.72 17.17
N ALA A 109 15.43 -16.93 18.03
CA ALA A 109 15.18 -15.50 18.09
C ALA A 109 15.60 -14.88 16.75
N TYR A 110 14.74 -14.03 16.20
CA TYR A 110 15.02 -13.37 14.93
C TYR A 110 16.09 -12.28 15.11
N ASP A 111 17.04 -12.26 14.19
CA ASP A 111 18.13 -11.29 14.15
C ASP A 111 17.81 -10.18 13.13
N PHE A 112 17.46 -9.01 13.64
CA PHE A 112 17.12 -7.83 12.83
C PHE A 112 18.32 -7.22 12.11
N THR A 113 19.54 -7.73 12.34
CA THR A 113 20.74 -7.33 11.60
C THR A 113 20.94 -8.12 10.32
N GLN A 114 20.19 -9.22 10.13
CA GLN A 114 20.27 -10.04 8.93
C GLN A 114 19.40 -9.47 7.81
N PRO A 115 19.89 -9.51 6.56
CA PRO A 115 19.11 -9.09 5.41
C PRO A 115 17.91 -10.03 5.17
N VAL A 116 16.80 -9.45 4.75
CA VAL A 116 15.59 -10.18 4.39
C VAL A 116 15.70 -10.62 2.94
N ASN A 117 15.60 -11.94 2.72
CA ASN A 117 15.75 -12.58 1.41
C ASN A 117 14.60 -13.56 1.10
N ALA A 118 13.54 -13.54 1.91
CA ALA A 118 12.34 -14.34 1.76
C ALA A 118 11.23 -13.72 2.63
N ASP A 119 9.97 -14.06 2.36
CA ASP A 119 8.87 -13.72 3.27
C ASP A 119 9.10 -14.36 4.64
N VAL A 120 8.96 -13.58 5.70
CA VAL A 120 9.19 -14.03 7.08
C VAL A 120 7.94 -13.80 7.91
N THR A 121 7.51 -14.82 8.64
CA THR A 121 6.52 -14.66 9.71
C THR A 121 7.19 -14.83 11.07
N LEU A 122 7.12 -13.77 11.87
CA LEU A 122 7.71 -13.68 13.19
C LEU A 122 6.63 -13.73 14.26
N TYR A 123 6.89 -14.49 15.32
CA TYR A 123 5.95 -14.72 16.40
C TYR A 123 6.49 -14.15 17.70
N ALA A 124 5.68 -13.35 18.38
CA ALA A 124 6.01 -12.83 19.69
C ALA A 124 6.02 -13.97 20.72
N GLN A 125 7.08 -14.06 21.52
CA GLN A 125 7.10 -14.95 22.68
C GLN A 125 6.90 -14.17 23.98
N TRP A 126 6.22 -14.82 24.94
CA TRP A 126 5.77 -14.20 26.18
C TRP A 126 6.17 -15.04 27.38
N LYS A 127 6.68 -14.40 28.43
CA LYS A 127 6.89 -15.04 29.74
C LYS A 127 5.91 -14.46 30.76
N LYS A 128 5.14 -15.31 31.44
CA LYS A 128 4.23 -14.88 32.51
C LYS A 128 5.03 -14.16 33.61
N LYS A 129 4.58 -12.97 34.01
CA LYS A 129 5.12 -12.25 35.16
C LYS A 129 4.76 -13.01 36.42
N SER A 130 5.71 -13.19 37.33
CA SER A 130 5.41 -13.75 38.64
C SER A 130 4.57 -12.73 39.40
N SER A 131 3.32 -13.06 39.70
CA SER A 131 2.53 -12.30 40.67
C SER A 131 3.14 -12.58 42.04
N SER A 132 3.99 -11.68 42.55
CA SER A 132 4.33 -11.69 43.97
C SER A 132 3.05 -11.35 44.72
N SER A 133 2.27 -12.38 45.05
CA SER A 133 1.18 -12.26 46.00
C SER A 133 1.84 -12.00 47.36
N SER A 134 2.05 -10.72 47.67
CA SER A 134 2.40 -10.29 49.03
C SER A 134 1.14 -10.49 49.87
N GLY A 135 0.88 -11.74 50.24
CA GLY A 135 -0.12 -12.12 51.22
C GLY A 135 0.37 -11.71 52.60
N GLY A 136 0.30 -10.42 52.90
CA GLY A 136 0.42 -9.92 54.26
C GLY A 136 -0.84 -10.30 55.03
N SER A 137 -0.90 -11.55 55.50
CA SER A 137 -1.80 -11.94 56.59
C SER A 137 -1.41 -11.16 57.83
N SER A 138 -2.13 -10.07 58.11
CA SER A 138 -2.15 -9.48 59.44
C SER A 138 -3.43 -9.92 60.14
N ALA A 139 -3.28 -10.90 61.02
CA ALA A 139 -4.20 -11.25 62.10
C ALA A 139 -3.35 -11.86 63.23
N PRO A 140 -3.77 -11.81 64.51
CA PRO A 140 -4.95 -11.17 65.09
C PRO A 140 -4.69 -9.79 65.72
#